data_AF-R4LUB3-F1
#
_entry.id   AF-R4LUB3-F1
#
_cell.length_a   1.000
_cell.length_b   1.000
_cell.length_c   1.000
_cell.angle_alpha   90.00
_cell.angle_beta   90.00
_cell.angle_gamma   90.00
#
_symmetry.space_group_name_H-M   'P 1'
#
loop_
_entity.id
_entity.type
_entity.pdbx_description
1 polymer ?
#
loop_
_entity_poly.entity_id
_entity_poly.type
_entity_poly.pdbx_seq_one_letter_code
_entity_poly.pdbx_strand_id
1 'polypeptide(L)'
;MTAALALVAGFPVAASAGTTSCLPGGTTRCRVWTGTVVRVTDGDTLYVDVAGDGTATPRSIRLIDAQAMELSVHSAVRAKRRGDCHALAATARLEQLIRAGGGIVRLTAQDPEAQSLGRPLRAVQVRIGGVWRDAGLDLVRRGLALWQPWAGEWAWNATYRTASQQAAAEGLNLFDTDACGPGPDQPAQLSVDVDWQQELLHVTNGSPTAVAVGGWWVRDSGLRRFTFPARTVIPPGGTITVHVLGTGRTTATDMFWGLSAPIFDNPTGDEQAHGDGGYLFDPQGDLRAWMIYPSS
;
A
#
# COMPACT_ATOMS: atom_id res chain seq x y z
N MET A 1 -13.95 13.89 67.40
CA MET A 1 -13.61 14.58 66.14
C MET A 1 -13.34 13.51 65.10
N THR A 2 -14.33 13.23 64.26
CA THR A 2 -14.30 12.12 63.29
C THR A 2 -13.85 12.68 61.95
N ALA A 3 -12.65 12.28 61.49
CA ALA A 3 -12.12 12.68 60.19
C ALA A 3 -12.75 11.80 59.10
N ALA A 4 -13.54 12.41 58.21
CA ALA A 4 -14.08 11.76 57.03
C ALA A 4 -13.01 11.78 55.91
N LEU A 5 -12.47 10.61 55.58
CA LEU A 5 -11.64 10.41 54.41
C LEU A 5 -12.54 10.42 53.17
N ALA A 6 -12.51 11.50 52.39
CA ALA A 6 -13.18 11.56 51.11
C ALA A 6 -12.35 10.78 50.08
N LEU A 7 -12.79 9.56 49.72
CA LEU A 7 -12.33 8.89 48.51
C LEU A 7 -12.85 9.66 47.30
N VAL A 8 -11.97 10.41 46.65
CA VAL A 8 -12.23 10.94 45.32
C VAL A 8 -12.16 9.75 44.35
N ALA A 9 -13.32 9.26 43.94
CA ALA A 9 -13.43 8.33 42.83
C ALA A 9 -12.95 9.05 41.56
N GLY A 10 -11.75 8.70 41.10
CA GLY A 10 -11.28 9.11 39.79
C GLY A 10 -12.15 8.47 38.73
N PHE A 11 -13.00 9.26 38.06
CA PHE A 11 -13.67 8.81 36.86
C PHE A 11 -12.62 8.40 35.82
N PRO A 12 -12.81 7.29 35.08
CA PRO A 12 -11.95 6.99 33.95
C PRO A 12 -12.07 8.17 32.97
N VAL A 13 -10.97 8.88 32.75
CA VAL A 13 -10.87 9.86 31.67
C VAL A 13 -11.08 9.05 30.39
N ALA A 14 -12.25 9.19 29.77
CA ALA A 14 -12.47 8.70 28.42
C ALA A 14 -11.29 9.17 27.58
N ALA A 15 -10.62 8.26 26.86
CA ALA A 15 -9.54 8.62 25.96
C ALA A 15 -10.06 9.70 25.01
N SER A 16 -9.69 10.94 25.28
CA SER A 16 -10.01 12.04 24.39
C SER A 16 -9.19 11.77 23.13
N ALA A 17 -9.88 11.34 22.08
CA ALA A 17 -9.32 11.31 20.74
C ALA A 17 -8.96 12.76 20.41
N GLY A 18 -7.70 13.10 20.68
CA GLY A 18 -7.15 14.42 20.37
C GLY A 18 -7.18 14.65 18.87
N THR A 19 -6.86 15.88 18.46
CA THR A 19 -6.54 16.15 17.06
C THR A 19 -5.07 16.49 16.94
N THR A 20 -4.44 16.08 15.83
CA THR A 20 -3.06 16.45 15.47
C THR A 20 -2.98 16.62 13.95
N SER A 21 -1.84 17.06 13.42
CA SER A 21 -1.57 16.97 11.98
C SER A 21 -1.61 15.51 11.52
N CYS A 22 -2.24 15.22 10.39
CA CYS A 22 -2.31 13.88 9.82
C CYS A 22 -0.92 13.30 9.57
N LEU A 23 -0.11 13.98 8.77
CA LEU A 23 1.32 13.69 8.61
C LEU A 23 2.16 14.49 9.64
N PRO A 24 3.35 13.99 10.03
CA PRO A 24 4.28 14.79 10.83
C PRO A 24 4.63 16.11 10.11
N GLY A 25 4.31 17.25 10.74
CA GLY A 25 4.58 18.58 10.17
C GLY A 25 3.54 19.08 9.15
N GLY A 26 2.49 18.32 8.86
CA GLY A 26 1.41 18.72 7.94
C GLY A 26 0.39 19.68 8.57
N THR A 27 -0.49 20.23 7.74
CA THR A 27 -1.57 21.17 8.14
C THR A 27 -2.92 20.49 8.32
N THR A 28 -3.24 19.47 7.50
CA THR A 28 -4.49 18.71 7.59
C THR A 28 -4.62 18.04 8.96
N ARG A 29 -5.82 18.11 9.56
CA ARG A 29 -6.07 17.66 10.92
C ARG A 29 -6.72 16.29 10.93
N CYS A 30 -6.16 15.40 11.75
CA CYS A 30 -6.63 14.04 11.95
C CYS A 30 -6.98 13.79 13.41
N ARG A 31 -7.84 12.79 13.63
CA ARG A 31 -8.00 12.16 14.95
C ARG A 31 -6.72 11.42 15.29
N VAL A 32 -6.35 11.45 16.56
CA VAL A 32 -5.15 10.79 17.06
C VAL A 32 -5.44 9.84 18.20
N TRP A 33 -4.77 8.70 18.12
CA TRP A 33 -4.65 7.73 19.20
C TRP A 33 -3.17 7.39 19.41
N THR A 34 -2.89 6.74 20.53
CA THR A 34 -1.61 6.11 20.76
C THR A 34 -1.85 4.65 21.13
N GLY A 35 -0.81 3.83 21.02
CA GLY A 35 -0.92 2.44 21.40
C GLY A 35 0.42 1.74 21.41
N THR A 36 0.41 0.52 21.95
CA THR A 36 1.58 -0.35 22.00
C THR A 36 1.45 -1.42 20.93
N VAL A 37 2.46 -1.57 20.09
CA VAL A 37 2.48 -2.61 19.07
C VAL A 37 2.73 -3.96 19.73
N VAL A 38 1.78 -4.87 19.56
CA VAL A 38 1.87 -6.25 20.08
C VAL A 38 2.62 -7.14 19.10
N ARG A 39 2.32 -7.01 17.80
CA ARG A 39 3.08 -7.68 16.73
C ARG A 39 2.88 -6.99 15.38
N VAL A 40 3.89 -7.09 14.53
CA VAL A 40 3.75 -6.82 13.09
C VAL A 40 3.26 -8.11 12.42
N THR A 41 2.24 -8.00 11.57
CA THR A 41 1.69 -9.12 10.80
C THR A 41 2.50 -9.32 9.53
N ASP A 42 2.63 -8.27 8.73
CA ASP A 42 3.29 -8.22 7.43
C ASP A 42 3.78 -6.78 7.16
N GLY A 43 4.01 -6.41 5.90
CA GLY A 43 4.54 -5.10 5.52
C GLY A 43 3.57 -3.93 5.69
N ASP A 44 2.27 -4.16 5.87
CA ASP A 44 1.28 -3.09 5.93
C ASP A 44 0.18 -3.29 7.00
N THR A 45 0.33 -4.31 7.83
CA THR A 45 -0.60 -4.65 8.89
C THR A 45 0.13 -4.96 10.20
N LEU A 46 -0.36 -4.38 11.32
CA LEU A 46 0.13 -4.68 12.67
C LEU A 46 -1.00 -4.73 13.70
N TYR A 47 -0.77 -5.43 14.80
CA TYR A 47 -1.68 -5.45 15.95
C TYR A 47 -1.23 -4.45 16.99
N VAL A 48 -2.14 -3.56 17.40
CA VAL A 48 -1.90 -2.50 18.37
C VAL A 48 -2.89 -2.61 19.50
N ASP A 49 -2.39 -2.63 20.73
CA ASP A 49 -3.20 -2.36 21.92
C ASP A 49 -3.41 -0.84 22.04
N VAL A 50 -4.63 -0.37 21.83
CA VAL A 50 -4.94 1.06 21.67
C VAL A 50 -5.16 1.67 23.05
N ALA A 51 -4.37 2.69 23.38
CA ALA A 51 -4.39 3.26 24.72
C ALA A 51 -5.75 3.93 25.02
N GLY A 52 -6.36 3.50 26.13
CA GLY A 52 -7.56 4.13 26.70
C GLY A 52 -8.87 3.78 25.98
N ASP A 53 -8.90 2.72 25.17
CA ASP A 53 -10.13 2.18 24.57
C ASP A 53 -10.95 1.28 25.53
N GLY A 54 -10.44 1.07 26.75
CA GLY A 54 -11.09 0.29 27.80
C GLY A 54 -10.82 -1.21 27.74
N THR A 55 -9.93 -1.67 26.86
CA THR A 55 -9.50 -3.08 26.77
C THR A 55 -7.98 -3.18 26.55
N ALA A 56 -7.46 -4.40 26.65
CA ALA A 56 -6.08 -4.75 26.24
C ALA A 56 -6.08 -5.61 24.96
N THR A 57 -7.25 -5.82 24.35
CA THR A 57 -7.41 -6.65 23.15
C THR A 57 -6.83 -5.92 21.93
N PRO A 58 -5.76 -6.44 21.30
CA PRO A 58 -5.12 -5.71 20.21
C PRO A 58 -5.99 -5.63 18.96
N ARG A 59 -6.01 -4.48 18.31
CA ARG A 59 -6.69 -4.22 17.04
C ARG A 59 -5.74 -4.46 15.87
N SER A 60 -6.20 -5.16 14.84
CA SER A 60 -5.45 -5.28 13.57
C SER A 60 -5.60 -3.99 12.77
N ILE A 61 -4.53 -3.20 12.70
CA ILE A 61 -4.47 -1.93 12.00
C ILE A 61 -3.91 -2.14 10.60
N ARG A 62 -4.62 -1.62 9.58
CA ARG A 62 -4.15 -1.53 8.19
C ARG A 62 -3.52 -0.16 7.98
N LEU A 63 -2.30 -0.11 7.45
CA LEU A 63 -1.63 1.15 7.15
C LEU A 63 -2.45 1.93 6.11
N ILE A 64 -2.61 3.23 6.29
CA ILE A 64 -3.12 4.10 5.22
C ILE A 64 -2.04 4.22 4.14
N ASP A 65 -2.46 4.26 2.89
CA ASP A 65 -1.67 4.62 1.70
C ASP A 65 -0.46 3.74 1.33
N ALA A 66 -0.20 2.64 2.03
CA ALA A 66 0.90 1.72 1.70
C ALA A 66 0.38 0.30 1.50
N GLN A 67 0.53 -0.30 0.32
CA GLN A 67 0.25 -1.72 0.06
C GLN A 67 1.55 -2.49 -0.13
N ALA A 68 1.88 -3.34 0.85
CA ALA A 68 3.02 -4.23 0.74
C ALA A 68 2.70 -5.47 -0.11
N MET A 69 3.72 -6.19 -0.55
CA MET A 69 3.54 -7.53 -1.10
C MET A 69 3.21 -8.51 0.04
N GLU A 70 2.43 -9.54 -0.24
CA GLU A 70 1.78 -10.35 0.80
C GLU A 70 2.69 -11.44 1.36
N LEU A 71 2.60 -11.67 2.68
CA LEU A 71 3.09 -12.90 3.26
C LEU A 71 2.09 -14.04 3.04
N SER A 72 2.57 -15.17 2.55
CA SER A 72 1.79 -16.41 2.44
C SER A 72 1.89 -17.27 3.70
N VAL A 73 2.97 -17.13 4.47
CA VAL A 73 3.15 -17.79 5.78
C VAL A 73 3.56 -16.76 6.82
N HIS A 74 2.67 -16.55 7.79
CA HIS A 74 2.84 -15.61 8.89
C HIS A 74 3.50 -16.30 10.09
N SER A 75 4.54 -15.69 10.66
CA SER A 75 5.22 -16.24 11.84
C SER A 75 5.95 -15.16 12.63
N ALA A 76 6.03 -15.32 13.96
CA ALA A 76 6.94 -14.54 14.79
C ALA A 76 8.42 -14.89 14.53
N VAL A 77 8.70 -16.09 14.02
CA VAL A 77 10.06 -16.52 13.67
C VAL A 77 10.35 -16.14 12.22
N ARG A 78 11.19 -15.13 12.00
CA ARG A 78 11.50 -14.57 10.67
C ARG A 78 11.85 -15.63 9.62
N ALA A 79 12.69 -16.61 9.96
CA ALA A 79 13.12 -17.67 9.04
C ALA A 79 11.98 -18.59 8.55
N LYS A 80 10.84 -18.62 9.25
CA LYS A 80 9.65 -19.40 8.87
C LYS A 80 8.70 -18.65 7.96
N ARG A 81 8.87 -17.33 7.78
CA ARG A 81 8.01 -16.53 6.91
C ARG A 81 8.20 -16.90 5.45
N ARG A 82 7.12 -16.86 4.68
CA ARG A 82 7.11 -17.00 3.23
C ARG A 82 6.13 -15.97 2.69
N GLY A 83 6.31 -15.56 1.45
CA GLY A 83 5.47 -14.55 0.82
C GLY A 83 5.94 -14.29 -0.58
N ASP A 84 5.23 -13.36 -1.20
CA ASP A 84 5.63 -12.76 -2.45
C ASP A 84 7.01 -12.10 -2.30
N CYS A 85 7.65 -11.85 -3.44
CA CYS A 85 8.86 -11.06 -3.45
C CYS A 85 8.65 -9.70 -2.75
N HIS A 86 9.69 -9.15 -2.11
CA HIS A 86 9.65 -7.97 -1.24
C HIS A 86 8.80 -8.04 0.03
N ALA A 87 7.87 -9.00 0.19
CA ALA A 87 6.99 -9.09 1.36
C ALA A 87 7.77 -9.19 2.69
N LEU A 88 8.83 -10.01 2.70
CA LEU A 88 9.70 -10.18 3.87
C LEU A 88 10.52 -8.91 4.17
N ALA A 89 10.96 -8.19 3.14
CA ALA A 89 11.73 -6.95 3.28
C ALA A 89 10.86 -5.82 3.84
N ALA A 90 9.64 -5.66 3.32
CA ALA A 90 8.65 -4.70 3.82
C ALA A 90 8.30 -4.98 5.30
N THR A 91 7.95 -6.23 5.62
CA THR A 91 7.65 -6.67 6.99
C THR A 91 8.83 -6.38 7.94
N ALA A 92 10.05 -6.74 7.51
CA ALA A 92 11.24 -6.51 8.30
C ALA A 92 11.49 -5.02 8.56
N ARG A 93 11.21 -4.17 7.57
CA ARG A 93 11.41 -2.72 7.70
C ARG A 93 10.39 -2.12 8.65
N LEU A 94 9.12 -2.50 8.56
CA LEU A 94 8.09 -2.06 9.50
C LEU A 94 8.48 -2.43 10.94
N GLU A 95 8.91 -3.67 11.18
CA GLU A 95 9.41 -4.10 12.49
C GLU A 95 10.61 -3.28 13.00
N GLN A 96 11.55 -2.93 12.12
CA GLN A 96 12.70 -2.09 12.49
C GLN A 96 12.24 -0.71 12.95
N LEU A 97 11.29 -0.09 12.24
CA LEU A 97 10.73 1.21 12.59
C LEU A 97 10.00 1.15 13.94
N ILE A 98 9.16 0.13 14.15
CA ILE A 98 8.46 -0.07 15.42
C ILE A 98 9.46 -0.24 16.58
N ARG A 99 10.49 -1.09 16.41
CA ARG A 99 11.53 -1.28 17.44
C ARG A 99 12.29 0.00 17.74
N ALA A 100 12.68 0.75 16.71
CA ALA A 100 13.38 2.02 16.87
C ALA A 100 12.51 3.10 17.57
N GLY A 101 11.18 3.02 17.43
CA GLY A 101 10.21 3.84 18.13
C GLY A 101 9.86 3.36 19.55
N GLY A 102 10.52 2.31 20.05
CA GLY A 102 10.26 1.74 21.38
C GLY A 102 8.96 0.93 21.47
N GLY A 103 8.40 0.48 20.35
CA GLY A 103 7.14 -0.28 20.32
C GLY A 103 5.88 0.55 20.52
N ILE A 104 6.01 1.88 20.69
CA ILE A 104 4.89 2.80 20.86
C ILE A 104 4.62 3.51 19.53
N VAL A 105 3.35 3.57 19.16
CA VAL A 105 2.90 4.22 17.94
C VAL A 105 1.91 5.33 18.23
N ARG A 106 1.93 6.35 17.36
CA ARG A 106 0.85 7.29 17.17
C ARG A 106 0.06 6.87 15.94
N LEU A 107 -1.25 6.75 16.09
CA LEU A 107 -2.17 6.38 15.02
C LEU A 107 -2.96 7.61 14.62
N THR A 108 -3.06 7.90 13.33
CA THR A 108 -3.83 9.04 12.81
C THR A 108 -4.73 8.62 11.66
N ALA A 109 -5.93 9.20 11.58
CA ALA A 109 -6.88 9.05 10.48
C ALA A 109 -7.74 10.32 10.38
N GLN A 110 -8.16 10.68 9.17
CA GLN A 110 -9.14 11.74 8.94
C GLN A 110 -10.52 11.26 9.38
N ASP A 111 -10.91 10.08 8.92
CA ASP A 111 -12.14 9.41 9.32
C ASP A 111 -11.84 8.37 10.40
N PRO A 112 -12.29 8.58 11.66
CA PRO A 112 -12.09 7.61 12.72
C PRO A 112 -12.76 6.25 12.44
N GLU A 113 -13.75 6.19 11.57
CA GLU A 113 -14.51 4.98 11.22
C GLU A 113 -13.96 4.25 9.99
N ALA A 114 -13.00 4.87 9.26
CA ALA A 114 -12.39 4.28 8.08
C ALA A 114 -11.76 2.91 8.37
N GLN A 115 -12.10 1.95 7.52
CA GLN A 115 -11.70 0.56 7.69
C GLN A 115 -11.64 -0.20 6.37
N SER A 116 -10.77 -1.20 6.32
CA SER A 116 -10.60 -2.12 5.21
C SER A 116 -10.72 -3.56 5.70
N LEU A 117 -11.76 -4.27 5.23
CA LEU A 117 -12.10 -5.64 5.67
C LEU A 117 -12.18 -5.76 7.21
N GLY A 118 -12.77 -4.76 7.88
CA GLY A 118 -12.91 -4.70 9.33
C GLY A 118 -11.65 -4.26 10.11
N ARG A 119 -10.52 -4.03 9.42
CA ARG A 119 -9.31 -3.46 10.02
C ARG A 119 -9.39 -1.93 9.97
N PRO A 120 -9.26 -1.21 11.09
CA PRO A 120 -9.16 0.25 11.06
C PRO A 120 -7.99 0.70 10.19
N LEU A 121 -8.25 1.65 9.30
CA LEU A 121 -7.23 2.32 8.49
C LEU A 121 -6.56 3.38 9.36
N ARG A 122 -5.25 3.27 9.60
CA ARG A 122 -4.49 4.30 10.32
C ARG A 122 -3.14 4.52 9.67
N ALA A 123 -2.73 5.78 9.55
CA ALA A 123 -1.33 6.10 9.38
C ALA A 123 -0.61 5.83 10.71
N VAL A 124 0.44 5.03 10.64
CA VAL A 124 1.19 4.56 11.81
C VAL A 124 2.49 5.33 11.90
N GLN A 125 2.68 6.03 13.00
CA GLN A 125 3.82 6.91 13.20
C GLN A 125 4.62 6.46 14.42
N VAL A 126 5.94 6.42 14.27
CA VAL A 126 6.90 6.03 15.31
C VAL A 126 7.77 7.22 15.69
N ARG A 127 8.15 7.32 16.96
CA ARG A 127 9.01 8.41 17.45
C ARG A 127 10.46 7.96 17.55
N ILE A 128 11.30 8.41 16.63
CA ILE A 128 12.71 8.03 16.55
C ILE A 128 13.56 9.28 16.73
N GLY A 129 14.43 9.30 17.75
CA GLY A 129 15.26 10.47 18.06
C GLY A 129 14.45 11.73 18.37
N GLY A 130 13.31 11.58 19.04
CA GLY A 130 12.40 12.69 19.39
C GLY A 130 11.46 13.14 18.27
N VAL A 131 11.66 12.67 17.04
CA VAL A 131 10.89 13.07 15.85
C VAL A 131 9.89 11.99 15.44
N TRP A 132 8.65 12.38 15.16
CA TRP A 132 7.64 11.48 14.60
C TRP A 132 7.93 11.20 13.13
N ARG A 133 7.91 9.92 12.75
CA ARG A 133 8.10 9.45 11.39
C ARG A 133 6.94 8.57 10.99
N ASP A 134 6.44 8.78 9.78
CA ASP A 134 5.38 7.98 9.20
C ASP A 134 5.96 6.67 8.63
N ALA A 135 5.46 5.53 9.11
CA ALA A 135 6.01 4.22 8.79
C ALA A 135 5.60 3.75 7.38
N GLY A 136 4.36 4.00 6.96
CA GLY A 136 3.91 3.68 5.61
C GLY A 136 4.69 4.47 4.56
N LEU A 137 4.92 5.75 4.83
CA LEU A 137 5.68 6.61 3.94
C LEU A 137 7.14 6.18 3.83
N ASP A 138 7.75 5.69 4.92
CA ASP A 138 9.11 5.14 4.86
C ASP A 138 9.18 3.88 3.98
N LEU A 139 8.15 3.03 3.99
CA LEU A 139 8.07 1.86 3.12
C LEU A 139 7.91 2.25 1.64
N VAL A 140 6.99 3.17 1.33
CA VAL A 140 6.75 3.65 -0.04
C VAL A 140 7.98 4.38 -0.59
N ARG A 141 8.62 5.26 0.18
CA ARG A 141 9.87 5.94 -0.22
C ARG A 141 11.02 4.99 -0.55
N ARG A 142 10.99 3.77 -0.01
CA ARG A 142 12.01 2.75 -0.26
C ARG A 142 11.61 1.81 -1.40
N GLY A 143 10.44 1.97 -2.01
CA GLY A 143 9.90 0.99 -2.96
C GLY A 143 9.60 -0.36 -2.30
N LEU A 144 9.25 -0.40 -1.01
CA LEU A 144 8.87 -1.65 -0.32
C LEU A 144 7.35 -1.86 -0.26
N ALA A 145 6.58 -0.84 -0.63
CA ALA A 145 5.13 -0.87 -0.73
C ALA A 145 4.70 0.05 -1.89
N LEU A 146 3.61 -0.31 -2.55
CA LEU A 146 2.93 0.55 -3.51
C LEU A 146 2.15 1.64 -2.75
N TRP A 147 2.01 2.81 -3.35
CA TRP A 147 1.04 3.80 -2.87
C TRP A 147 -0.38 3.31 -3.21
N GLN A 148 -1.24 3.18 -2.20
CA GLN A 148 -2.64 2.73 -2.34
C GLN A 148 -3.58 3.72 -1.65
N PRO A 149 -4.10 4.73 -2.37
CA PRO A 149 -4.96 5.74 -1.77
C PRO A 149 -6.29 5.15 -1.27
N TRP A 150 -6.92 5.86 -0.34
CA TRP A 150 -8.22 5.48 0.21
C TRP A 150 -9.17 6.68 0.22
N ALA A 151 -10.42 6.44 -0.22
CA ALA A 151 -11.48 7.43 -0.13
C ALA A 151 -11.65 7.91 1.33
N GLY A 152 -11.66 9.23 1.52
CA GLY A 152 -11.79 9.87 2.84
C GLY A 152 -10.48 10.04 3.62
N GLU A 153 -9.38 9.42 3.20
CA GLU A 153 -8.05 9.50 3.84
C GLU A 153 -7.02 10.14 2.90
N TRP A 154 -7.35 11.30 2.31
CA TRP A 154 -6.55 11.91 1.25
C TRP A 154 -5.32 12.71 1.72
N ALA A 155 -5.16 12.95 3.02
CA ALA A 155 -4.09 13.78 3.59
C ALA A 155 -2.66 13.27 3.26
N TRP A 156 -2.53 12.01 2.85
CA TRP A 156 -1.26 11.36 2.53
C TRP A 156 -0.99 11.29 1.03
N ASN A 157 -2.04 11.31 0.19
CA ASN A 157 -2.02 11.07 -1.24
C ASN A 157 -0.85 11.77 -1.96
N ALA A 158 -0.78 13.10 -1.93
CA ALA A 158 0.26 13.85 -2.64
C ALA A 158 1.68 13.45 -2.20
N THR A 159 1.89 13.28 -0.89
CA THR A 159 3.22 12.95 -0.34
C THR A 159 3.62 11.51 -0.69
N TYR A 160 2.69 10.57 -0.60
CA TYR A 160 2.93 9.16 -0.91
C TYR A 160 3.10 8.93 -2.41
N ARG A 161 2.29 9.60 -3.25
CA ARG A 161 2.46 9.59 -4.71
C ARG A 161 3.85 10.05 -5.12
N THR A 162 4.27 11.22 -4.65
CA THR A 162 5.60 11.76 -4.97
C THR A 162 6.71 10.81 -4.48
N ALA A 163 6.57 10.24 -3.28
CA ALA A 163 7.52 9.24 -2.77
C ALA A 163 7.58 7.97 -3.65
N SER A 164 6.44 7.49 -4.11
CA SER A 164 6.34 6.31 -4.99
C SER A 164 6.99 6.59 -6.35
N GLN A 165 6.71 7.75 -6.95
CA GLN A 165 7.33 8.18 -8.21
C GLN A 165 8.84 8.37 -8.09
N GLN A 166 9.33 8.87 -6.96
CA GLN A 166 10.77 8.97 -6.68
C GLN A 166 11.41 7.58 -6.54
N ALA A 167 10.81 6.69 -5.76
CA ALA A 167 11.30 5.32 -5.62
C ALA A 167 11.32 4.58 -6.97
N ALA A 168 10.34 4.83 -7.83
CA ALA A 168 10.29 4.33 -9.19
C ALA A 168 11.40 4.90 -10.08
N ALA A 169 11.62 6.21 -10.05
CA ALA A 169 12.67 6.86 -10.83
C ALA A 169 14.09 6.43 -10.40
N GLU A 170 14.25 6.10 -9.13
CA GLU A 170 15.51 5.61 -8.55
C GLU A 170 15.70 4.08 -8.68
N GLY A 171 14.71 3.34 -9.19
CA GLY A 171 14.77 1.89 -9.34
C GLY A 171 14.91 1.16 -7.99
N LEU A 172 14.18 1.60 -6.95
CA LEU A 172 14.32 1.03 -5.62
C LEU A 172 13.40 -0.17 -5.40
N ASN A 173 13.98 -1.29 -4.95
CA ASN A 173 13.27 -2.49 -4.47
C ASN A 173 12.17 -2.96 -5.45
N LEU A 174 10.88 -2.70 -5.19
CA LEU A 174 9.80 -3.08 -6.09
C LEU A 174 10.01 -2.58 -7.52
N PHE A 175 10.69 -1.44 -7.68
CA PHE A 175 10.96 -0.80 -8.97
C PHE A 175 12.33 -1.19 -9.58
N ASP A 176 13.05 -2.11 -8.93
CA ASP A 176 14.19 -2.81 -9.50
C ASP A 176 13.67 -4.06 -10.21
N THR A 177 13.82 -4.12 -11.54
CA THR A 177 13.06 -5.06 -12.39
C THR A 177 13.59 -6.49 -12.39
N ASP A 178 14.68 -6.75 -11.65
CA ASP A 178 15.26 -8.10 -11.47
C ASP A 178 15.56 -8.45 -9.99
N ALA A 179 14.99 -7.70 -9.04
CA ALA A 179 15.21 -7.91 -7.61
C ALA A 179 14.68 -9.25 -7.09
N CYS A 180 13.64 -9.79 -7.71
CA CYS A 180 13.04 -11.09 -7.38
C CYS A 180 13.71 -12.25 -8.11
N GLY A 181 14.55 -11.95 -9.10
CA GLY A 181 15.29 -12.89 -9.91
C GLY A 181 15.56 -12.31 -11.29
N PRO A 182 16.35 -12.99 -12.13
CA PRO A 182 16.67 -12.47 -13.45
C PRO A 182 15.44 -12.31 -14.34
N GLY A 183 14.28 -12.89 -14.03
CA GLY A 183 13.04 -12.73 -14.80
C GLY A 183 13.09 -13.18 -16.27
N PRO A 184 11.94 -13.36 -16.93
CA PRO A 184 11.88 -13.50 -18.38
C PRO A 184 12.07 -12.15 -19.09
N ASP A 185 12.70 -12.14 -20.27
CA ASP A 185 12.69 -10.98 -21.19
C ASP A 185 13.15 -9.63 -20.57
N GLN A 186 14.15 -9.60 -19.67
CA GLN A 186 14.62 -8.35 -19.01
C GLN A 186 14.90 -7.16 -19.94
N PRO A 187 15.53 -7.35 -21.12
CA PRO A 187 15.78 -6.24 -22.03
C PRO A 187 14.52 -5.66 -22.70
N ALA A 188 13.34 -6.26 -22.47
CA ALA A 188 12.10 -5.82 -23.08
C ALA A 188 11.72 -4.41 -22.62
N GLN A 189 11.42 -3.56 -23.59
CA GLN A 189 10.91 -2.21 -23.39
C GLN A 189 9.39 -2.28 -23.26
N LEU A 190 8.91 -2.59 -22.06
CA LEU A 190 7.48 -2.64 -21.75
C LEU A 190 7.01 -1.33 -21.14
N SER A 191 5.78 -0.92 -21.45
CA SER A 191 5.13 0.21 -20.78
C SER A 191 3.70 -0.15 -20.38
N VAL A 192 3.23 0.50 -19.32
CA VAL A 192 1.84 0.45 -18.86
C VAL A 192 1.25 1.84 -18.99
N ASP A 193 0.02 1.91 -19.50
CA ASP A 193 -0.81 3.11 -19.52
C ASP A 193 -2.21 2.76 -18.98
N VAL A 194 -2.80 3.64 -18.19
CA VAL A 194 -4.09 3.43 -17.53
C VAL A 194 -5.06 4.50 -18.01
N ASP A 195 -6.17 4.06 -18.60
CA ASP A 195 -7.35 4.91 -18.82
C ASP A 195 -8.33 4.67 -17.67
N TRP A 196 -8.19 5.47 -16.62
CA TRP A 196 -9.04 5.40 -15.43
C TRP A 196 -10.51 5.75 -15.71
N GLN A 197 -10.80 6.52 -16.76
CA GLN A 197 -12.18 6.88 -17.10
C GLN A 197 -12.93 5.72 -17.75
N GLN A 198 -12.21 4.91 -18.53
CA GLN A 198 -12.76 3.74 -19.23
C GLN A 198 -12.45 2.42 -18.52
N GLU A 199 -11.70 2.46 -17.42
CA GLU A 199 -11.25 1.27 -16.69
C GLU A 199 -10.47 0.29 -17.59
N LEU A 200 -9.50 0.84 -18.32
CA LEU A 200 -8.62 0.10 -19.22
C LEU A 200 -7.17 0.17 -18.74
N LEU A 201 -6.45 -0.94 -18.87
CA LEU A 201 -5.00 -0.98 -18.72
C LEU A 201 -4.37 -1.47 -20.02
N HIS A 202 -3.47 -0.67 -20.57
CA HIS A 202 -2.73 -0.97 -21.78
C HIS A 202 -1.33 -1.44 -21.43
N VAL A 203 -0.92 -2.59 -21.95
CA VAL A 203 0.46 -3.08 -21.88
C VAL A 203 1.05 -3.05 -23.29
N THR A 204 2.08 -2.24 -23.49
CA THR A 204 2.72 -2.06 -24.80
C THR A 204 4.12 -2.64 -24.80
N ASN A 205 4.47 -3.33 -25.88
CA ASN A 205 5.82 -3.81 -26.16
C ASN A 205 6.51 -2.90 -27.18
N GLY A 206 7.40 -2.02 -26.71
CA GLY A 206 8.24 -1.17 -27.54
C GLY A 206 9.48 -1.87 -28.10
N SER A 207 9.74 -3.13 -27.73
CA SER A 207 10.92 -3.88 -28.16
C SER A 207 10.86 -4.27 -29.64
N PRO A 208 12.01 -4.51 -30.31
CA PRO A 208 12.05 -5.03 -31.68
C PRO A 208 11.65 -6.51 -31.78
N THR A 209 11.51 -7.21 -30.66
CA THR A 209 11.16 -8.63 -30.56
C THR A 209 9.85 -8.82 -29.81
N ALA A 210 9.15 -9.92 -30.11
CA ALA A 210 7.95 -10.29 -29.37
C ALA A 210 8.29 -10.63 -27.91
N VAL A 211 7.38 -10.33 -26.98
CA VAL A 211 7.55 -10.61 -25.55
C VAL A 211 6.44 -11.56 -25.10
N ALA A 212 6.83 -12.66 -24.45
CA ALA A 212 5.89 -13.66 -23.94
C ALA A 212 5.43 -13.27 -22.53
N VAL A 213 4.24 -12.70 -22.43
CA VAL A 213 3.64 -12.26 -21.15
C VAL A 213 2.69 -13.29 -20.55
N GLY A 214 2.65 -14.52 -21.07
CA GLY A 214 1.82 -15.58 -20.51
C GLY A 214 2.17 -15.87 -19.05
N GLY A 215 1.17 -15.85 -18.17
CA GLY A 215 1.37 -16.03 -16.72
C GLY A 215 1.82 -14.79 -15.95
N TRP A 216 2.18 -13.70 -16.63
CA TRP A 216 2.38 -12.38 -16.02
C TRP A 216 1.04 -11.84 -15.54
N TRP A 217 1.03 -10.81 -14.70
CA TRP A 217 -0.22 -10.21 -14.23
C TRP A 217 -0.18 -8.71 -14.13
N VAL A 218 -1.35 -8.09 -14.26
CA VAL A 218 -1.57 -6.67 -14.02
C VAL A 218 -2.53 -6.44 -12.87
N ARG A 219 -2.40 -5.28 -12.23
CA ARG A 219 -3.31 -4.80 -11.20
C ARG A 219 -3.19 -3.29 -10.97
N ASP A 220 -4.14 -2.75 -10.25
CA ASP A 220 -4.06 -1.46 -9.56
C ASP A 220 -3.13 -1.54 -8.32
N SER A 221 -3.18 -0.56 -7.44
CA SER A 221 -2.46 -0.59 -6.16
C SER A 221 -2.99 -1.63 -5.16
N GLY A 222 -4.21 -2.15 -5.35
CA GLY A 222 -4.81 -3.24 -4.58
C GLY A 222 -4.20 -4.64 -4.83
N LEU A 223 -4.79 -5.68 -4.22
CA LEU A 223 -4.27 -7.06 -4.33
C LEU A 223 -4.89 -7.88 -5.47
N ARG A 224 -6.03 -7.44 -6.00
CA ARG A 224 -6.73 -8.18 -7.05
C ARG A 224 -5.91 -8.08 -8.33
N ARG A 225 -5.71 -9.19 -9.05
CA ARG A 225 -4.93 -9.22 -10.29
C ARG A 225 -5.62 -9.90 -11.46
N PHE A 226 -5.29 -9.45 -12.67
CA PHE A 226 -5.58 -10.13 -13.93
C PHE A 226 -4.32 -10.84 -14.40
N THR A 227 -4.36 -12.16 -14.55
CA THR A 227 -3.23 -12.93 -15.06
C THR A 227 -3.43 -13.24 -16.54
N PHE A 228 -2.43 -12.91 -17.35
CA PHE A 228 -2.47 -13.20 -18.78
C PHE A 228 -2.51 -14.71 -19.04
N PRO A 229 -3.35 -15.18 -19.99
CA PRO A 229 -3.36 -16.58 -20.41
C PRO A 229 -1.96 -17.07 -20.82
N ALA A 230 -1.66 -18.35 -20.58
CA ALA A 230 -0.30 -18.91 -20.70
C ALA A 230 0.38 -18.75 -22.07
N ARG A 231 -0.36 -18.46 -23.15
CA ARG A 231 0.18 -18.30 -24.52
C ARG A 231 0.14 -16.86 -25.02
N THR A 232 -0.11 -15.90 -24.14
CA THR A 232 -0.18 -14.50 -24.50
C THR A 232 1.21 -13.97 -24.88
N VAL A 233 1.28 -13.34 -26.04
CA VAL A 233 2.50 -12.74 -26.60
C VAL A 233 2.14 -11.36 -27.13
N ILE A 234 2.96 -10.37 -26.81
CA ILE A 234 2.84 -9.03 -27.36
C ILE A 234 3.85 -8.92 -28.51
N PRO A 235 3.42 -8.76 -29.78
CA PRO A 235 4.35 -8.58 -30.89
C PRO A 235 5.15 -7.27 -30.76
N PRO A 236 6.24 -7.10 -31.53
CA PRO A 236 6.97 -5.82 -31.58
C PRO A 236 6.02 -4.66 -31.91
N GLY A 237 6.05 -3.59 -31.12
CA GLY A 237 5.15 -2.44 -31.25
C GLY A 237 3.68 -2.71 -30.92
N GLY A 238 3.35 -3.92 -30.44
CA GLY A 238 1.99 -4.32 -30.11
C GLY A 238 1.54 -3.83 -28.74
N THR A 239 0.23 -3.79 -28.56
CA THR A 239 -0.42 -3.45 -27.29
C THR A 239 -1.51 -4.48 -26.98
N ILE A 240 -1.59 -4.89 -25.71
CA ILE A 240 -2.75 -5.59 -25.16
C ILE A 240 -3.52 -4.62 -24.27
N THR A 241 -4.82 -4.53 -24.49
CA THR A 241 -5.77 -3.80 -23.64
C THR A 241 -6.47 -4.80 -22.73
N VAL A 242 -6.36 -4.58 -21.42
CA VAL A 242 -7.14 -5.27 -20.40
C VAL A 242 -8.33 -4.38 -20.02
N HIS A 243 -9.52 -4.81 -20.42
CA HIS A 243 -10.79 -4.23 -20.02
C HIS A 243 -11.11 -4.74 -18.62
N VAL A 244 -11.02 -3.87 -17.61
CA VAL A 244 -11.29 -4.25 -16.22
C VAL A 244 -12.76 -4.60 -16.05
N LEU A 245 -13.64 -3.74 -16.59
CA LEU A 245 -15.08 -3.87 -16.43
C LEU A 245 -15.72 -4.81 -17.44
N GLY A 246 -16.66 -5.60 -16.96
CA GLY A 246 -17.57 -6.40 -17.78
C GLY A 246 -16.88 -7.53 -18.54
N THR A 247 -17.66 -8.16 -19.41
CA THR A 247 -17.24 -9.29 -20.22
C THR A 247 -17.21 -8.91 -21.70
N GLY A 248 -16.31 -9.52 -22.45
CA GLY A 248 -16.26 -9.40 -23.90
C GLY A 248 -15.58 -10.61 -24.52
N ARG A 249 -15.45 -10.59 -25.84
CA ARG A 249 -14.74 -11.64 -26.56
C ARG A 249 -13.24 -11.41 -26.44
N THR A 250 -12.56 -12.27 -25.68
CA THR A 250 -11.10 -12.25 -25.61
C THR A 250 -10.47 -12.50 -26.98
N THR A 251 -9.51 -11.65 -27.36
CA THR A 251 -8.70 -11.75 -28.57
C THR A 251 -7.21 -11.74 -28.20
N ALA A 252 -6.31 -11.63 -29.18
CA ALA A 252 -4.89 -11.48 -28.91
C ALA A 252 -4.54 -10.10 -28.31
N THR A 253 -5.35 -9.07 -28.58
CA THR A 253 -5.12 -7.67 -28.18
C THR A 253 -6.11 -7.19 -27.13
N ASP A 254 -7.23 -7.88 -26.94
CA ASP A 254 -8.30 -7.46 -26.03
C ASP A 254 -8.60 -8.57 -25.03
N MET A 255 -8.39 -8.27 -23.76
CA MET A 255 -8.58 -9.18 -22.64
C MET A 255 -9.61 -8.57 -21.70
N PHE A 256 -10.44 -9.40 -21.06
CA PHE A 256 -11.54 -8.93 -20.20
C PHE A 256 -11.40 -9.54 -18.82
N TRP A 257 -11.33 -8.70 -17.78
CA TRP A 257 -11.17 -9.15 -16.39
C TRP A 257 -12.50 -9.55 -15.76
N GLY A 258 -13.64 -9.05 -16.25
CA GLY A 258 -14.95 -9.46 -15.76
C GLY A 258 -15.37 -8.78 -14.46
N LEU A 259 -14.79 -7.62 -14.12
CA LEU A 259 -15.14 -6.93 -12.88
C LEU A 259 -16.46 -6.20 -13.04
N SER A 260 -17.23 -6.11 -11.96
CA SER A 260 -18.50 -5.38 -11.93
C SER A 260 -18.36 -3.95 -11.37
N ALA A 261 -17.16 -3.58 -10.95
CA ALA A 261 -16.87 -2.29 -10.33
C ALA A 261 -15.48 -1.80 -10.75
N PRO A 262 -15.31 -0.47 -10.89
CA PRO A 262 -14.03 0.15 -11.23
C PRO A 262 -12.98 -0.17 -10.17
N ILE A 263 -11.70 -0.13 -10.57
CA ILE A 263 -10.56 -0.30 -9.66
C ILE A 263 -9.60 0.88 -9.70
N PHE A 264 -9.61 1.70 -10.76
CA PHE A 264 -8.68 2.81 -10.90
C PHE A 264 -9.28 4.08 -10.33
N ASP A 265 -8.64 4.62 -9.29
CA ASP A 265 -9.11 5.87 -8.69
C ASP A 265 -8.89 7.05 -9.64
N ASN A 266 -9.93 7.86 -9.83
CA ASN A 266 -9.88 9.03 -10.72
C ASN A 266 -9.03 10.15 -10.09
N PRO A 267 -8.06 10.72 -10.83
CA PRO A 267 -7.18 11.73 -10.26
C PRO A 267 -7.88 13.07 -10.09
N THR A 268 -7.50 13.82 -9.05
CA THR A 268 -7.97 15.21 -8.83
C THR A 268 -6.80 16.19 -8.78
N GLY A 269 -7.05 17.42 -9.24
CA GLY A 269 -6.11 18.55 -9.16
C GLY A 269 -6.28 19.43 -7.93
N ASP A 270 -7.07 18.98 -6.95
CA ASP A 270 -7.35 19.70 -5.71
C ASP A 270 -6.47 19.19 -4.54
N GLU A 271 -6.77 19.65 -3.32
CA GLU A 271 -6.02 19.27 -2.12
C GLU A 271 -6.09 17.78 -1.77
N GLN A 272 -7.09 17.05 -2.31
CA GLN A 272 -7.23 15.62 -2.06
C GLN A 272 -6.22 14.81 -2.89
N ALA A 273 -5.74 15.39 -4.00
CA ALA A 273 -4.67 14.82 -4.82
C ALA A 273 -4.88 13.34 -5.16
N HIS A 274 -6.12 12.95 -5.46
CA HIS A 274 -6.45 11.56 -5.82
C HIS A 274 -5.65 11.10 -7.03
N GLY A 275 -5.53 9.79 -7.17
CA GLY A 275 -4.79 9.10 -8.22
C GLY A 275 -4.64 7.64 -7.85
N ASP A 276 -3.81 6.91 -8.58
CA ASP A 276 -3.54 5.50 -8.34
C ASP A 276 -2.28 5.07 -9.12
N GLY A 277 -2.08 3.76 -9.32
CA GLY A 277 -1.20 3.26 -10.36
C GLY A 277 -1.67 1.96 -10.99
N GLY A 278 -1.16 1.69 -12.19
CA GLY A 278 -1.27 0.41 -12.87
C GLY A 278 0.09 -0.26 -12.94
N TYR A 279 0.14 -1.56 -12.67
CA TYR A 279 1.40 -2.28 -12.45
C TYR A 279 1.39 -3.62 -13.18
N LEU A 280 2.42 -3.86 -14.01
CA LEU A 280 2.68 -5.14 -14.66
C LEU A 280 3.78 -5.89 -13.91
N PHE A 281 3.49 -7.12 -13.53
CA PHE A 281 4.39 -8.03 -12.83
C PHE A 281 4.69 -9.26 -13.68
N ASP A 282 5.92 -9.76 -13.62
CA ASP A 282 6.26 -11.07 -14.15
C ASP A 282 5.96 -12.21 -13.14
N PRO A 283 6.11 -13.49 -13.54
CA PRO A 283 5.82 -14.63 -12.68
C PRO A 283 6.67 -14.74 -11.40
N GLN A 284 7.82 -14.07 -11.34
CA GLN A 284 8.71 -14.03 -10.18
C GLN A 284 8.31 -12.94 -9.18
N GLY A 285 7.50 -11.98 -9.64
CA GLY A 285 6.96 -10.89 -8.83
C GLY A 285 7.72 -9.57 -9.00
N ASP A 286 8.60 -9.48 -10.00
CA ASP A 286 9.24 -8.21 -10.37
C ASP A 286 8.25 -7.31 -11.09
N LEU A 287 8.24 -6.00 -10.78
CA LEU A 287 7.58 -5.02 -11.62
C LEU A 287 8.36 -4.87 -12.92
N ARG A 288 7.66 -4.96 -14.05
CA ARG A 288 8.26 -4.87 -15.39
C ARG A 288 7.86 -3.63 -16.15
N ALA A 289 6.74 -3.04 -15.76
CA ALA A 289 6.28 -1.73 -16.21
C ALA A 289 5.21 -1.23 -15.25
N TRP A 290 5.06 0.09 -15.15
CA TRP A 290 4.08 0.71 -14.26
C TRP A 290 3.72 2.11 -14.74
N MET A 291 2.58 2.60 -14.25
CA MET A 291 2.16 3.99 -14.30
C MET A 291 1.71 4.39 -12.90
N ILE A 292 2.22 5.51 -12.37
CA ILE A 292 1.75 6.10 -11.11
C ILE A 292 1.24 7.49 -11.44
N TYR A 293 -0.05 7.73 -11.20
CA TYR A 293 -0.74 8.92 -11.68
C TYR A 293 -1.50 9.66 -10.56
N PRO A 294 -1.75 10.97 -10.72
CA PRO A 294 -1.25 11.81 -11.81
C PRO A 294 0.27 12.00 -11.74
N SER A 295 0.92 12.20 -12.89
CA SER A 295 2.34 12.54 -12.92
C SER A 295 2.59 13.85 -12.14
N SER A 296 3.65 13.87 -11.32
CA SER A 296 4.07 15.10 -10.64
C SER A 296 4.71 16.11 -11.58
#